data_AF-A0A969BG61-F1
#
_entry.id   AF-A0A969BG61-F1
#
_cell.length_a   1.000
_cell.length_b   1.000
_cell.length_c   1.000
_cell.angle_alpha   90.00
_cell.angle_beta   90.00
_cell.angle_gamma   90.00
#
_symmetry.space_group_name_H-M   'P 1'
#
loop_
_entity.id
_entity.type
_entity.pdbx_description
1 polymer ?
#
loop_
_entity_poly.entity_id
_entity_poly.type
_entity_poly.pdbx_seq_one_letter_code
_entity_poly.pdbx_strand_id
1 'polypeptide(L)'
;MSRTVIWFWASLQFLLKNFPIQCIQLDYDIHCSYTVGVCELRFEWDERKAISNKKKHGISFSEAETVFYDENARLLYDIEHSSEEDRYILIGMSDSLSLLVVCHVYQEDEEVIRIFSARRANKREQEQYQSFFYER
;
A
#
# COMPACT_ATOMS: atom_id res chain seq x y z
N MET A 1 42.06 4.23 2.85
CA MET A 1 42.18 2.97 2.09
C MET A 1 40.84 2.26 2.27
N SER A 2 39.99 1.91 1.29
CA SER A 2 40.03 1.77 -0.17
C SER A 2 38.55 1.91 -0.63
N ARG A 3 38.08 2.85 -1.47
CA ARG A 3 38.13 2.94 -2.94
C ARG A 3 37.84 1.62 -3.70
N THR A 4 36.59 1.15 -3.68
CA THR A 4 36.04 0.30 -4.77
C THR A 4 34.51 0.41 -4.86
N VAL A 5 34.02 1.56 -5.34
CA VAL A 5 32.76 1.66 -6.09
C VAL A 5 33.19 1.82 -7.55
N ILE A 6 32.29 1.51 -8.49
CA ILE A 6 32.41 1.76 -9.93
C ILE A 6 33.09 0.57 -10.63
N TRP A 7 32.31 -0.22 -11.38
CA TRP A 7 32.68 -1.07 -12.55
C TRP A 7 31.73 -2.27 -12.79
N PHE A 8 30.48 -2.24 -12.33
CA PHE A 8 29.44 -3.10 -12.91
C PHE A 8 28.10 -2.36 -13.08
N TRP A 9 28.20 -1.12 -13.56
CA TRP A 9 27.05 -0.30 -14.00
C TRP A 9 27.20 0.19 -15.45
N ALA A 10 28.13 -0.39 -16.23
CA ALA A 10 28.44 0.09 -17.57
C ALA A 10 28.62 -1.06 -18.57
N SER A 11 27.59 -1.89 -18.79
CA SER A 11 27.45 -2.61 -20.07
C SER A 11 26.06 -3.19 -20.38
N LEU A 12 25.00 -2.75 -19.70
CA LEU A 12 23.62 -3.04 -20.13
C LEU A 12 22.73 -1.79 -20.06
N GLN A 13 23.31 -0.63 -20.37
CA GLN A 13 22.59 0.63 -20.56
C GLN A 13 22.65 1.12 -22.02
N PHE A 14 22.96 0.22 -22.97
CA PHE A 14 23.15 0.56 -24.39
C PHE A 14 22.22 -0.16 -25.36
N LEU A 15 21.12 -0.77 -24.90
CA LEU A 15 20.16 -1.43 -25.81
C LEU A 15 18.69 -1.25 -25.41
N LEU A 16 18.32 -0.09 -24.86
CA LEU A 16 16.91 0.31 -24.72
C LEU A 16 16.72 1.82 -25.03
N LYS A 17 17.38 2.30 -26.10
CA LYS A 17 16.96 3.53 -26.78
C LYS A 17 16.13 3.12 -27.98
N ASN A 18 14.88 3.60 -28.03
CA ASN A 18 13.88 3.45 -29.10
C ASN A 18 12.90 2.27 -29.00
N PHE A 19 12.10 2.20 -27.93
CA PHE A 19 10.81 1.50 -28.00
C PHE A 19 9.69 2.45 -27.52
N PRO A 20 8.69 2.75 -28.37
CA PRO A 20 7.48 3.42 -27.95
C PRO A 20 6.55 2.38 -27.29
N ILE A 21 5.86 2.79 -26.22
CA ILE A 21 4.67 2.12 -25.65
C ILE A 21 4.96 0.88 -24.79
N GLN A 22 4.15 0.77 -23.73
CA GLN A 22 4.02 -0.28 -22.72
C GLN A 22 5.11 -0.32 -21.65
N CYS A 23 4.99 0.62 -20.69
CA CYS A 23 5.21 0.26 -19.29
C CYS A 23 4.39 -1.00 -19.02
N ILE A 24 5.07 -2.12 -18.86
CA ILE A 24 4.49 -3.40 -18.52
C ILE A 24 3.72 -3.19 -17.21
N GLN A 25 2.39 -3.13 -17.33
CA GLN A 25 1.47 -3.40 -16.25
C GLN A 25 1.83 -4.79 -15.76
N LEU A 26 2.49 -4.89 -14.61
CA LEU A 26 2.37 -6.10 -13.83
C LEU A 26 0.98 -6.01 -13.21
N ASP A 27 0.01 -6.58 -13.92
CA ASP A 27 -1.33 -6.86 -13.45
C ASP A 27 -1.24 -7.87 -12.28
N TYR A 28 -0.77 -7.40 -11.12
CA TYR A 28 -1.10 -8.02 -9.84
C TYR A 28 -2.35 -7.29 -9.33
N ASP A 29 -3.46 -7.58 -10.01
CA ASP A 29 -4.79 -7.15 -9.61
C ASP A 29 -5.23 -7.99 -8.41
N ILE A 30 -4.57 -7.78 -7.27
CA ILE A 30 -4.96 -8.39 -6.00
C ILE A 30 -6.18 -7.61 -5.52
N HIS A 31 -7.36 -8.04 -5.96
CA HIS A 31 -8.58 -7.77 -5.22
C HIS A 31 -8.31 -8.16 -3.76
N CYS A 32 -8.50 -7.18 -2.88
CA CYS A 32 -8.28 -7.32 -1.46
C CYS A 32 -9.29 -8.34 -0.89
N SER A 33 -9.00 -9.63 -1.06
CA SER A 33 -9.76 -10.72 -0.49
C SER A 33 -9.11 -11.12 0.82
N TYR A 34 -9.12 -10.19 1.79
CA TYR A 34 -9.16 -10.61 3.19
C TYR A 34 -10.47 -11.39 3.32
N THR A 35 -10.42 -12.67 2.99
CA THR A 35 -11.61 -13.44 2.68
C THR A 35 -12.41 -13.50 3.97
N VAL A 36 -13.64 -12.99 3.93
CA VAL A 36 -14.62 -13.06 5.03
C VAL A 36 -14.98 -14.53 5.24
N GLY A 37 -14.07 -15.23 5.90
CA GLY A 37 -14.11 -16.65 6.21
C GLY A 37 -13.94 -16.79 7.71
N VAL A 38 -14.93 -16.32 8.48
CA VAL A 38 -15.15 -16.64 9.91
C VAL A 38 -14.02 -16.22 10.89
N CYS A 39 -12.86 -15.75 10.44
CA CYS A 39 -11.79 -15.22 11.29
C CYS A 39 -11.87 -13.69 11.35
N GLU A 40 -12.07 -13.15 12.54
CA GLU A 40 -12.03 -11.72 12.83
C GLU A 40 -10.62 -11.17 12.52
N LEU A 41 -10.52 -10.19 11.62
CA LEU A 41 -9.24 -9.53 11.31
C LEU A 41 -8.67 -8.90 12.58
N ARG A 42 -7.41 -9.22 12.90
CA ARG A 42 -6.72 -8.67 14.06
C ARG A 42 -5.85 -7.50 13.65
N PHE A 43 -6.05 -6.38 14.33
CA PHE A 43 -5.30 -5.16 14.08
C PHE A 43 -4.40 -4.81 15.26
N GLU A 44 -3.18 -4.40 14.94
CA GLU A 44 -2.22 -3.89 15.91
C GLU A 44 -1.60 -2.57 15.46
N TRP A 45 -1.23 -1.74 16.42
CA TRP A 45 -0.45 -0.53 16.19
C TRP A 45 0.26 -0.08 17.46
N ASP A 46 1.30 0.73 17.29
CA ASP A 46 1.91 1.46 18.41
C ASP A 46 1.03 2.67 18.75
N GLU A 47 0.56 2.76 20.00
CA GLU A 47 -0.29 3.86 20.49
C GLU A 47 0.36 5.25 20.33
N ARG A 48 1.69 5.34 20.49
CA ARG A 48 2.42 6.61 20.26
C ARG A 48 2.38 7.00 18.80
N LYS A 49 2.46 6.02 17.89
CA LYS A 49 2.29 6.26 16.44
C LYS A 49 0.85 6.63 16.12
N ALA A 50 -0.14 5.97 16.73
CA ALA A 50 -1.56 6.29 16.52
C ALA A 50 -1.87 7.74 16.90
N ILE A 51 -1.38 8.19 18.07
CA ILE A 51 -1.53 9.59 18.52
C ILE A 51 -0.83 10.56 17.56
N SER A 52 0.41 10.24 17.17
CA SER A 52 1.17 11.08 16.23
C SER A 52 0.51 11.17 14.86
N ASN A 53 0.01 10.05 14.33
CA ASN A 53 -0.70 9.98 13.06
C ASN A 53 -1.99 10.80 13.11
N LYS A 54 -2.80 10.62 14.16
CA LYS A 54 -4.04 11.38 14.35
C LYS A 54 -3.75 12.88 14.42
N LYS A 55 -2.70 13.30 15.12
CA LYS A 55 -2.28 14.71 15.19
C LYS A 55 -1.83 15.26 13.82
N LYS A 56 -1.10 14.45 13.04
CA LYS A 56 -0.51 14.88 11.76
C LYS A 56 -1.51 14.84 10.59
N HIS A 57 -2.35 13.82 10.54
CA HIS A 57 -3.21 13.50 9.39
C HIS A 57 -4.70 13.63 9.69
N GLY A 58 -5.08 13.77 10.96
CA GLY A 58 -6.49 13.87 11.38
C GLY A 58 -7.26 12.55 11.30
N ILE A 59 -6.58 11.43 11.05
CA ILE A 59 -7.16 10.10 10.88
C ILE A 59 -6.67 9.20 12.02
N SER A 60 -7.61 8.54 12.68
CA SER A 60 -7.28 7.54 13.71
C SER A 60 -7.03 6.17 13.08
N PHE A 61 -6.24 5.32 13.73
CA PHE A 61 -6.03 3.97 13.22
C PHE A 61 -7.26 3.08 13.33
N SER A 62 -8.13 3.30 14.32
CA SER A 62 -9.44 2.64 14.35
C SER A 62 -10.31 3.04 13.16
N GLU A 63 -10.35 4.31 12.75
CA GLU A 63 -11.04 4.69 11.50
C GLU A 63 -10.35 4.09 10.26
N ALA A 64 -9.03 3.95 10.27
CA ALA A 64 -8.30 3.34 9.17
C ALA A 64 -8.55 1.81 9.07
N GLU A 65 -8.86 1.14 10.18
CA GLU A 65 -9.18 -0.29 10.21
C GLU A 65 -10.46 -0.60 9.42
N THR A 66 -11.40 0.36 9.37
CA THR A 66 -12.67 0.15 8.64
C THR A 66 -12.46 -0.01 7.14
N VAL A 67 -11.36 0.55 6.61
CA VAL A 67 -10.99 0.49 5.17
C VAL A 67 -10.75 -0.96 4.72
N PHE A 68 -10.35 -1.85 5.63
CA PHE A 68 -10.11 -3.26 5.33
C PHE A 68 -11.40 -4.03 5.05
N TYR A 69 -12.56 -3.46 5.40
CA TYR A 69 -13.88 -4.02 5.11
C TYR A 69 -14.52 -3.46 3.83
N ASP A 70 -13.85 -2.53 3.14
CA ASP A 70 -14.33 -2.04 1.85
C ASP A 70 -14.02 -3.06 0.75
N GLU A 71 -15.07 -3.65 0.17
CA GLU A 71 -14.99 -4.65 -0.91
C GLU A 71 -14.31 -4.10 -2.19
N ASN A 72 -14.25 -2.77 -2.33
CA ASN A 72 -13.61 -2.10 -3.45
C ASN A 72 -12.20 -1.59 -3.11
N ALA A 73 -11.71 -1.87 -1.90
CA ALA A 73 -10.38 -1.45 -1.48
C ALA A 73 -9.30 -2.09 -2.36
N ARG A 74 -8.23 -1.31 -2.56
CA ARG A 74 -7.13 -1.58 -3.48
C ARG A 74 -5.85 -1.83 -2.70
N LEU A 75 -5.34 -3.05 -2.77
CA LEU A 75 -4.07 -3.41 -2.18
C LEU A 75 -2.95 -3.21 -3.20
N LEU A 76 -1.96 -2.40 -2.83
CA LEU A 76 -0.78 -2.11 -3.63
C LEU A 76 0.47 -2.57 -2.85
N TYR A 77 1.40 -3.21 -3.55
CA TYR A 77 2.67 -3.63 -2.96
C TYR A 77 3.72 -2.51 -3.06
N ASP A 78 4.36 -2.16 -1.95
CA ASP A 78 5.40 -1.13 -1.90
C ASP A 78 6.78 -1.71 -2.28
N ILE A 79 7.01 -1.89 -3.59
CA ILE A 79 8.23 -2.49 -4.15
C ILE A 79 9.51 -1.78 -3.64
N GLU A 80 9.46 -0.49 -3.35
CA GLU A 80 10.64 0.30 -2.95
C GLU A 80 11.06 0.04 -1.48
N HIS A 81 10.14 -0.38 -0.62
CA HIS A 81 10.40 -0.52 0.82
C HIS A 81 10.28 -1.96 1.34
N SER A 82 10.01 -2.93 0.46
CA SER A 82 9.82 -4.34 0.83
C SER A 82 11.09 -5.19 0.85
N SER A 83 12.30 -4.59 0.83
CA SER A 83 13.55 -5.36 0.88
C SER A 83 13.83 -6.03 2.23
N GLU A 84 13.14 -5.60 3.30
CA GLU A 84 13.30 -6.11 4.67
C GLU A 84 11.99 -6.63 5.29
N GLU A 85 10.85 -6.00 4.99
CA GLU A 85 9.52 -6.38 5.48
C GLU A 85 8.48 -6.09 4.38
N ASP A 86 7.57 -7.02 4.09
CA ASP A 86 6.52 -6.81 3.09
C ASP A 86 5.58 -5.67 3.51
N ARG A 87 5.68 -4.54 2.82
CA ARG A 87 4.84 -3.35 3.08
C ARG A 87 3.75 -3.23 2.03
N TYR A 88 2.55 -3.01 2.52
CA TYR A 88 1.37 -2.88 1.69
C TYR A 88 0.71 -1.51 1.89
N ILE A 89 0.16 -0.99 0.80
CA ILE A 89 -0.63 0.23 0.78
C ILE A 89 -2.06 -0.16 0.39
N LEU A 90 -3.01 0.10 1.27
CA LEU A 90 -4.43 -0.08 1.02
C LEU A 90 -5.07 1.27 0.71
N ILE A 91 -5.76 1.39 -0.42
CA ILE A 91 -6.58 2.56 -0.76
C ILE A 91 -8.03 2.13 -0.73
N GLY A 92 -8.85 2.74 0.11
CA GLY A 92 -10.26 2.40 0.21
C GLY A 92 -11.07 3.41 1.01
N MET A 93 -12.38 3.16 1.06
CA MET A 93 -13.34 3.99 1.75
C MET A 93 -13.45 3.61 3.23
N SER A 94 -13.39 4.59 4.13
CA SER A 94 -13.72 4.38 5.54
C SER A 94 -15.22 4.47 5.82
N ASP A 95 -15.66 4.03 7.00
CA ASP A 95 -17.06 4.16 7.45
C ASP A 95 -17.50 5.63 7.59
N SER A 96 -16.54 6.54 7.75
CA SER A 96 -16.74 7.99 7.75
C SER A 96 -16.87 8.60 6.35
N LEU A 97 -16.97 7.77 5.30
CA LEU A 97 -17.04 8.16 3.89
C LEU A 97 -15.83 8.99 3.43
N SER A 98 -14.66 8.72 4.01
CA SER A 98 -13.39 9.34 3.60
C SER A 98 -12.55 8.33 2.84
N LEU A 99 -12.02 8.74 1.67
CA LEU A 99 -11.04 7.90 0.97
C LEU A 99 -9.68 8.00 1.66
N LEU A 100 -9.19 6.86 2.14
CA LEU A 100 -7.97 6.76 2.91
C LEU A 100 -6.91 5.93 2.18
N VAL A 101 -5.66 6.24 2.52
CA VAL A 101 -4.48 5.46 2.19
C VAL A 101 -3.90 4.95 3.50
N VAL A 102 -3.86 3.63 3.64
CA VAL A 102 -3.44 2.94 4.86
C VAL A 102 -2.20 2.10 4.54
N CYS A 103 -1.10 2.41 5.21
CA CYS A 103 0.13 1.62 5.09
C CYS A 103 0.17 0.62 6.24
N HIS A 104 0.32 -0.66 5.89
CA HIS A 104 0.32 -1.76 6.85
C HIS A 104 1.33 -2.84 6.46
N VAL A 105 1.65 -3.66 7.44
CA VAL A 105 2.36 -4.93 7.26
C VAL A 105 1.37 -6.04 7.60
N TYR A 106 1.39 -7.11 6.82
CA TYR A 106 0.63 -8.31 7.13
C TYR A 106 1.59 -9.39 7.65
N GLN A 107 1.31 -9.93 8.84
CA GLN A 107 2.08 -11.03 9.41
C GLN A 107 1.29 -12.32 9.22
N GLU A 108 1.69 -13.12 8.23
CA GLU A 108 0.99 -14.36 7.86
C GLU A 108 0.92 -15.36 9.01
N ASP A 109 2.00 -15.50 9.78
CA ASP A 109 2.11 -16.48 10.88
C ASP A 109 1.12 -16.20 12.03
N GLU A 110 0.79 -14.93 12.28
CA GLU A 110 -0.06 -14.51 13.40
C GLU A 110 -1.46 -14.05 12.95
N GLU A 111 -1.71 -13.96 11.64
CA GLU A 111 -2.90 -13.37 11.01
C GLU A 111 -3.19 -11.95 11.52
N VAL A 112 -2.13 -11.15 11.73
CA VAL A 112 -2.21 -9.79 12.28
C VAL A 112 -1.85 -8.75 11.23
N ILE A 113 -2.68 -7.71 11.14
CA ILE A 113 -2.45 -6.52 10.33
C ILE A 113 -1.90 -5.42 11.24
N ARG A 114 -0.65 -5.01 11.01
CA ARG A 114 -0.04 -3.91 11.75
C ARG A 114 -0.11 -2.62 10.97
N ILE A 115 -0.96 -1.69 11.41
CA ILE A 115 -1.09 -0.35 10.81
C ILE A 115 0.02 0.55 11.36
N PHE A 116 0.76 1.22 10.48
CA PHE A 116 1.80 2.17 10.89
C PHE A 116 1.62 3.58 10.33
N SER A 117 0.74 3.78 9.35
CA SER A 117 0.39 5.11 8.81
C SER A 117 -0.98 5.09 8.16
N ALA A 118 -1.74 6.17 8.34
CA ALA A 118 -3.03 6.37 7.68
C ALA A 118 -3.25 7.86 7.37
N ARG A 119 -3.68 8.17 6.14
CA ARG A 119 -3.97 9.55 5.71
C ARG A 119 -5.09 9.57 4.69
N ARG A 120 -5.61 10.76 4.43
CA ARG A 120 -6.51 10.98 3.28
C ARG A 120 -5.76 10.75 1.97
N ALA A 121 -6.46 10.14 1.01
CA ALA A 121 -6.00 10.00 -0.35
C ALA A 121 -5.86 11.37 -1.02
N ASN A 122 -4.78 11.56 -1.77
CA ASN A 122 -4.60 12.72 -2.63
C ASN A 122 -5.43 12.57 -3.92
N LYS A 123 -5.49 13.62 -4.77
CA LYS A 123 -6.29 13.59 -6.00
C LYS A 123 -5.93 12.42 -6.93
N ARG A 124 -4.63 12.13 -7.09
CA ARG A 124 -4.15 11.05 -7.95
C ARG A 124 -4.57 9.68 -7.43
N GLU A 125 -4.50 9.46 -6.12
CA GLU A 125 -4.94 8.23 -5.46
C GLU A 125 -6.47 8.07 -5.51
N GLN A 126 -7.21 9.18 -5.40
CA GLN A 126 -8.66 9.18 -5.61
C GLN A 126 -9.03 8.79 -7.03
N GLU A 127 -8.33 9.32 -8.03
CA GLU A 127 -8.50 8.94 -9.43
C GLU A 127 -8.17 7.46 -9.66
N GLN A 128 -7.10 6.93 -9.04
CA GLN A 128 -6.76 5.50 -9.10
C GLN A 128 -7.85 4.61 -8.49
N TYR A 129 -8.44 5.02 -7.36
CA TYR A 129 -9.56 4.30 -6.76
C TYR A 129 -10.81 4.35 -7.65
N GLN A 130 -11.10 5.50 -8.25
CA GLN A 130 -12.28 5.70 -9.10
C GLN A 130 -12.18 5.02 -10.46
N SER A 131 -11.01 5.04 -11.12
CA SER A 131 -10.85 4.45 -12.46
C SER A 131 -11.20 2.97 -12.46
N PHE A 132 -10.91 2.28 -11.37
CA PHE A 132 -11.24 0.87 -11.22
C PHE A 132 -12.76 0.60 -11.26
N PHE A 133 -13.61 1.50 -10.75
CA PHE A 133 -15.06 1.30 -10.81
C PHE A 133 -15.62 1.30 -12.24
N TYR A 134 -14.93 1.94 -13.18
CA TYR A 134 -15.38 2.04 -14.57
C TYR A 134 -14.88 0.91 -15.46
N GLU A 135 -13.94 0.09 -14.98
CA GLU A 135 -13.40 -1.07 -15.70
C GLU A 135 -14.14 -2.38 -15.36
N ARG A 136 -15.18 -2.30 -14.51
CA ARG A 136 -16.03 -3.43 -14.09
C ARG A 136 -17.33 -3.54 -14.86
#